data_AF-A0AA51EIA6-F1
#
_entry.id   AF-A0AA51EIA6-F1
#
_cell.length_a   1.000
_cell.length_b   1.000
_cell.length_c   1.000
_cell.angle_alpha   90.00
_cell.angle_beta   90.00
_cell.angle_gamma   90.00
#
_symmetry.space_group_name_H-M   'P 1'
#
loop_
_entity.id
_entity.type
_entity.pdbx_description
1 polymer ?
#
loop_
_entity_poly.entity_id
_entity_poly.type
_entity_poly.pdbx_seq_one_letter_code
_entity_poly.pdbx_strand_id
1 'polypeptide(L)' 'FVINLAIFDLMMMLEMPMFIVNSFYQRLLGYQLGCDLYAVFGGFSGIGGAITNAVIAFDRY' A
#
# COMPACT_ATOMS: atom_id res chain seq x y z
N PHE A 1 9.88 -13.40 -7.80
CA PHE A 1 9.65 -12.67 -6.53
C PHE A 1 9.66 -11.15 -6.69
N VAL A 2 10.66 -10.58 -7.38
CA VAL A 2 10.80 -9.12 -7.54
C VAL A 2 9.60 -8.44 -8.21
N ILE A 3 8.94 -9.09 -9.19
CA ILE A 3 7.77 -8.51 -9.88
C ILE A 3 6.58 -8.33 -8.93
N ASN A 4 6.30 -9.30 -8.05
CA ASN A 4 5.24 -9.16 -7.05
C ASN A 4 5.55 -8.04 -6.06
N LEU A 5 6.82 -7.93 -5.63
CA LEU A 5 7.25 -6.86 -4.74
C LEU A 5 7.06 -5.49 -5.41
N ALA A 6 7.47 -5.36 -6.67
CA ALA A 6 7.29 -4.13 -7.45
C ALA A 6 5.81 -3.75 -7.62
N ILE A 7 4.91 -4.73 -7.78
CA ILE A 7 3.46 -4.48 -7.85
C ILE A 7 2.95 -3.92 -6.52
N PHE A 8 3.37 -4.48 -5.38
CA PHE A 8 3.01 -3.93 -4.07
C PHE A 8 3.61 -2.54 -3.83
N ASP A 9 4.85 -2.28 -4.24
CA ASP A 9 5.43 -0.94 -4.13
C ASP A 9 4.68 0.10 -4.99
N LEU A 10 4.29 -0.27 -6.22
CA LEU A 10 3.44 0.57 -7.07
C LEU A 10 2.07 0.82 -6.46
N MET A 11 1.50 -0.18 -5.81
CA MET A 11 0.20 -0.10 -5.14
C MET A 11 0.24 0.86 -3.94
N MET A 12 1.33 0.87 -3.16
CA MET A 12 1.58 1.88 -2.14
C MET A 12 1.80 3.29 -2.73
N MET A 13 2.48 3.41 -3.87
CA MET A 13 2.64 4.70 -4.54
C MET A 13 1.30 5.26 -5.05
N LEU A 14 0.35 4.41 -5.44
CA LEU A 14 -1.00 4.80 -5.88
C LEU A 14 -1.89 5.29 -4.73
N GLU A 15 -1.62 4.84 -3.51
CA GLU A 15 -2.30 5.25 -2.29
C GLU A 15 -1.82 6.63 -1.79
N MET A 16 -0.52 6.94 -1.92
CA MET A 16 0.07 8.23 -1.51
C MET A 16 -0.67 9.50 -1.95
N PRO A 17 -1.17 9.66 -3.20
CA PRO A 17 -1.89 10.87 -3.58
C PRO A 17 -3.16 11.09 -2.76
N MET A 18 -3.85 10.03 -2.32
CA MET A 18 -5.02 10.19 -1.45
C MET A 18 -4.61 10.77 -0.10
N PHE A 19 -3.50 10.27 0.48
CA PHE A 19 -2.96 10.79 1.74
C PHE A 19 -2.54 12.25 1.63
N ILE A 20 -1.80 12.61 0.56
CA ILE A 20 -1.31 13.97 0.31
C ILE A 20 -2.49 14.94 0.19
N VAL A 21 -3.50 14.59 -0.60
CA VAL A 21 -4.69 15.43 -0.78
C VAL A 21 -5.46 15.56 0.54
N ASN A 22 -5.63 14.48 1.32
CA ASN A 22 -6.27 14.52 2.63
C ASN A 22 -5.51 15.44 3.63
N SER A 23 -4.17 15.44 3.60
CA SER A 23 -3.33 16.36 4.37
C SER A 23 -3.50 17.82 3.97
N PHE A 24 -3.63 18.13 2.67
CA PHE A 24 -3.83 19.51 2.21
C PHE A 24 -5.20 20.09 2.57
N TYR A 25 -6.26 19.28 2.47
CA TYR A 25 -7.62 19.74 2.77
C TYR A 25 -8.00 19.57 4.26
N GLN A 26 -7.12 18.99 5.09
CA GLN A 26 -7.33 18.66 6.51
C GLN A 26 -8.71 18.07 6.81
N ARG A 27 -9.26 17.32 5.85
CA ARG A 27 -10.61 16.73 5.89
C ARG A 27 -10.59 15.44 5.08
N LEU A 28 -11.23 14.41 5.62
CA LEU A 28 -11.40 13.12 4.93
C LEU A 28 -12.12 13.33 3.59
N LEU A 29 -11.35 13.33 2.51
CA LEU A 29 -11.85 13.30 1.15
C LEU A 29 -12.24 11.87 0.80
N GLY A 30 -13.51 11.66 0.46
CA GLY A 30 -14.07 10.33 0.19
C GLY A 30 -14.93 9.75 1.32
N TYR A 31 -15.20 10.50 2.39
CA TYR A 31 -16.06 10.06 3.51
C TYR A 31 -15.61 8.69 4.05
N GLN A 32 -16.54 7.78 4.35
CA GLN A 32 -16.26 6.47 4.93
C GLN A 32 -15.68 5.48 3.92
N LEU A 33 -16.20 5.47 2.69
CA LEU A 33 -15.73 4.56 1.64
C LEU A 33 -14.27 4.80 1.26
N GLY A 34 -13.82 6.06 1.22
CA GLY A 34 -12.42 6.40 0.96
C GLY A 34 -11.48 5.90 2.06
N CYS A 35 -11.90 6.03 3.32
CA CYS A 35 -11.12 5.55 4.48
C CYS A 35 -11.02 4.02 4.47
N ASP A 36 -12.12 3.32 4.19
CA ASP A 36 -12.16 1.85 4.14
C ASP A 36 -11.29 1.31 2.99
N LEU A 37 -11.37 1.91 1.80
CA LEU A 37 -10.50 1.53 0.68
C LEU A 37 -9.02 1.80 0.96
N TYR A 38 -8.70 2.95 1.55
CA TYR A 38 -7.33 3.28 1.95
C TYR A 38 -6.77 2.27 2.96
N ALA A 39 -7.55 1.93 3.99
CA ALA A 39 -7.17 0.97 5.01
C ALA A 39 -6.96 -0.45 4.42
N VAL A 40 -7.87 -0.88 3.54
CA VAL A 40 -7.77 -2.19 2.88
C VAL A 40 -6.56 -2.24 1.95
N PHE A 41 -6.40 -1.26 1.06
CA PHE A 41 -5.28 -1.26 0.11
C PHE A 41 -3.93 -1.08 0.78
N GLY A 42 -3.81 -0.20 1.78
CA GLY A 42 -2.59 -0.05 2.57
C GLY A 42 -2.23 -1.34 3.33
N GLY A 43 -3.23 -2.01 3.90
CA GLY A 43 -3.06 -3.30 4.57
C GLY A 43 -2.60 -4.42 3.63
N PHE A 44 -3.24 -4.55 2.45
CA PHE A 44 -2.85 -5.52 1.43
C PHE A 44 -1.44 -5.29 0.92
N SER A 45 -1.09 -4.03 0.64
CA SER A 45 0.22 -3.67 0.11
C SER A 45 1.34 -3.90 1.13
N GLY A 46 1.12 -3.55 2.40
CA GLY A 46 2.08 -3.76 3.47
C GLY A 46 2.34 -5.23 3.78
N ILE A 47 1.27 -6.03 3.95
CA ILE A 47 1.40 -7.46 4.22
C ILE A 47 1.98 -8.20 3.01
N GLY A 48 1.51 -7.89 1.80
CA GLY A 48 2.00 -8.47 0.55
C GLY A 48 3.48 -8.19 0.31
N GLY A 49 3.93 -6.97 0.57
CA GLY A 49 5.34 -6.59 0.52
C GLY A 49 6.19 -7.36 1.53
N ALA A 50 5.74 -7.45 2.79
CA ALA A 50 6.46 -8.16 3.85
C ALA A 50 6.63 -9.66 3.56
N ILE A 51 5.56 -10.33 3.10
CA ILE A 51 5.61 -11.75 2.73
C ILE A 51 6.57 -11.95 1.55
N THR A 52 6.49 -11.10 0.53
CA THR A 52 7.36 -11.23 -0.66
C THR A 52 8.83 -11.02 -0.30
N ASN A 53 9.11 -10.09 0.62
CA ASN A 53 10.47 -9.84 1.11
C ASN A 53 11.00 -11.00 1.95
N ALA A 54 10.15 -11.63 2.77
CA ALA A 54 10.50 -12.84 3.51
C ALA A 54 10.82 -14.01 2.56
N VAL A 55 10.03 -14.19 1.49
CA VAL A 55 10.29 -15.24 0.49
C VAL A 55 11.58 -14.99 -0.28
N ILE A 56 11.91 -13.73 -0.62
CA ILE A 56 13.20 -13.40 -1.25
C ILE A 56 14.37 -13.73 -0.31
N ALA A 57 14.21 -13.49 0.99
CA ALA A 57 15.21 -13.89 1.97
C ALA A 57 15.38 -15.41 1.99
N PHE A 58 14.29 -16.18 2.06
CA PHE A 58 14.32 -17.64 2.04
C PHE A 58 14.89 -18.23 0.74
N ASP A 59 14.70 -17.59 -0.41
CA ASP A 59 15.28 -18.04 -1.69
C ASP A 59 16.80 -17.80 -1.76
N ARG A 60 17.30 -16.84 -0.96
CA ARG A 60 18.72 -16.47 -0.90
C ARG A 60 19.53 -17.29 0.11
N TYR A 61 18.87 -18.05 0.98
CA TYR A 61 19.47 -18.93 1.99
C TYR A 61 19.26 -20.40 1.62
#